data_AF-A0A843K6X7-F1
#
_entry.id   AF-A0A843K6X7-F1
#
_cell.length_a   1.000
_cell.length_b   1.000
_cell.length_c   1.000
_cell.angle_alpha   90.00
_cell.angle_beta   90.00
_cell.angle_gamma   90.00
#
_symmetry.space_group_name_H-M   'P 1'
#
loop_
_entity.id
_entity.type
_entity.pdbx_description
1 polymer ?
#
loop_
_entity_poly.entity_id
_entity_poly.type
_entity_poly.pdbx_seq_one_letter_code
_entity_poly.pdbx_strand_id
1 'polypeptide(L)'
;MVNPFIAKSAQDYGILSYETNKFVLDKLKMSQKGKAAIEYIRSNLHLATPDKIDLSKYLHFIRCQLGGGCWDYSKKAAWDIMNEITCPFSPNLSTRLAIGFHVRRDLWEEKGGLNSPDGRFHNPAKGFSTTFGNSTEGTEPFFSAYPFGGPDLGWSFEGVNEADNYRLKSEPQSIIISSENFINVLADGKPIILGISWTDGGHLIALVGYDKTKKTFIWVNSQGDTWGNNGFDNFTFEEIDNKSANKWGLDIKIDTAEIIEIYSPKPVPAARISFSHTNRSNVQLWLSVKILPCLSI
;
A
#
# COMPACT_ATOMS: atom_id res chain seq x y z
N MET A 1 -20.30 15.52 -18.86
CA MET A 1 -21.21 15.04 -19.92
C MET A 1 -20.37 14.30 -20.96
N VAL A 2 -20.60 13.00 -21.16
CA VAL A 2 -19.84 12.20 -22.14
C VAL A 2 -20.25 12.63 -23.54
N ASN A 3 -19.28 12.85 -24.42
CA ASN A 3 -19.54 13.21 -25.82
C ASN A 3 -20.44 12.13 -26.48
N PRO A 4 -21.60 12.48 -27.06
CA PRO A 4 -22.56 11.51 -27.61
C PRO A 4 -21.99 10.62 -28.72
N PHE A 5 -20.90 11.02 -29.37
CA PHE A 5 -20.20 10.16 -30.35
C PHE A 5 -19.45 8.98 -29.70
N ILE A 6 -18.97 9.14 -28.46
CA ILE A 6 -18.19 8.11 -27.75
C ILE A 6 -19.11 7.06 -27.12
N ALA A 7 -20.29 7.49 -26.64
CA ALA A 7 -21.31 6.57 -26.13
C ALA A 7 -21.80 5.61 -27.23
N LYS A 8 -21.99 6.12 -28.45
CA LYS A 8 -22.44 5.31 -29.60
C LYS A 8 -21.40 4.28 -30.04
N SER A 9 -20.11 4.65 -30.11
CA SER A 9 -19.06 3.70 -30.50
C SER A 9 -18.86 2.59 -29.46
N ALA A 10 -18.90 2.88 -28.16
CA ALA A 10 -18.76 1.87 -27.11
C ALA A 10 -19.93 0.86 -27.09
N GLN A 11 -21.14 1.30 -27.47
CA GLN A 11 -22.32 0.44 -27.58
C GLN A 11 -22.26 -0.46 -28.82
N ASP A 12 -21.80 0.09 -29.96
CA ASP A 12 -21.64 -0.65 -31.22
C ASP A 12 -20.58 -1.76 -31.15
N TYR A 13 -19.63 -1.69 -30.21
CA TYR A 13 -18.61 -2.72 -29.96
C TYR A 13 -18.93 -3.68 -28.79
N GLY A 14 -20.11 -3.57 -28.16
CA GLY A 14 -20.54 -4.46 -27.07
C GLY A 14 -19.78 -4.28 -25.75
N ILE A 15 -19.31 -3.06 -25.46
CA ILE A 15 -18.35 -2.79 -24.38
C ILE A 15 -19.03 -2.34 -23.07
N LEU A 16 -20.30 -1.92 -23.09
CA LEU A 16 -21.01 -1.40 -21.90
C LEU A 16 -22.13 -2.34 -21.44
N SER A 17 -21.97 -2.89 -20.23
CA SER A 17 -23.09 -3.40 -19.41
C SER A 17 -23.30 -2.41 -18.26
N TYR A 18 -24.51 -1.87 -18.11
CA TYR A 18 -24.83 -0.78 -17.20
C TYR A 18 -24.83 -1.15 -15.71
N GLU A 19 -24.66 -2.42 -15.34
CA GLU A 19 -24.91 -2.86 -13.97
C GLU A 19 -23.73 -2.74 -13.00
N THR A 20 -22.50 -2.52 -13.48
CA THR A 20 -21.37 -2.18 -12.61
C THR A 20 -20.41 -1.28 -13.38
N ASN A 21 -19.94 -0.18 -12.78
CA ASN A 21 -18.91 0.71 -13.35
C ASN A 21 -17.51 0.04 -13.47
N LYS A 22 -17.46 -1.29 -13.60
CA LYS A 22 -16.24 -2.09 -13.77
C LYS A 22 -16.31 -2.73 -15.15
N PHE A 23 -15.51 -2.20 -16.07
CA PHE A 23 -15.30 -2.79 -17.39
C PHE A 23 -14.79 -4.23 -17.24
N VAL A 24 -15.66 -5.24 -17.44
CA VAL A 24 -15.27 -6.65 -17.46
C VAL A 24 -14.64 -6.97 -18.82
N LEU A 25 -13.42 -6.46 -19.05
CA LEU A 25 -12.72 -6.59 -20.34
C LEU A 25 -11.84 -7.85 -20.44
N ASP A 26 -11.45 -8.44 -19.32
CA ASP A 26 -10.44 -9.51 -19.30
C ASP A 26 -10.91 -10.84 -19.90
N LYS A 27 -12.22 -11.00 -20.15
CA LYS A 27 -12.80 -12.20 -20.77
C LYS A 27 -13.15 -12.05 -22.25
N LEU A 28 -13.07 -10.84 -22.82
CA LEU A 28 -13.33 -10.63 -24.24
C LEU A 28 -12.01 -10.78 -25.02
N LYS A 29 -11.98 -11.72 -25.98
CA LYS A 29 -10.91 -11.80 -26.99
C LYS A 29 -10.99 -10.57 -27.90
N MET A 30 -10.56 -9.43 -27.39
CA MET A 30 -10.59 -8.18 -28.13
C MET A 30 -9.57 -8.19 -29.27
N SER A 31 -9.98 -7.71 -30.44
CA SER A 31 -9.08 -7.44 -31.54
C SER A 31 -8.04 -6.38 -31.16
N GLN A 32 -6.89 -6.38 -31.84
CA GLN A 32 -5.83 -5.39 -31.62
C GLN A 32 -6.34 -3.94 -31.83
N LYS A 33 -7.29 -3.74 -32.76
CA LYS A 33 -7.98 -2.46 -32.96
C LYS A 33 -8.84 -2.07 -31.76
N GLY A 34 -9.55 -3.02 -31.14
CA GLY A 34 -10.31 -2.77 -29.92
C GLY A 34 -9.42 -2.34 -28.77
N LYS A 35 -8.27 -2.99 -28.58
CA LYS A 35 -7.29 -2.62 -27.54
C LYS A 35 -6.79 -1.19 -27.75
N ALA A 36 -6.39 -0.85 -28.98
CA ALA A 36 -5.94 0.49 -29.32
C ALA A 36 -7.03 1.57 -29.12
N ALA A 37 -8.29 1.26 -29.44
CA ALA A 37 -9.40 2.19 -29.22
C ALA A 37 -9.67 2.44 -27.73
N ILE A 38 -9.60 1.42 -26.87
CA ILE A 38 -9.73 1.59 -25.42
C ILE A 38 -8.57 2.41 -24.86
N GLU A 39 -7.36 2.15 -25.33
CA GLU A 39 -6.16 2.87 -24.87
C GLU A 39 -6.21 4.34 -25.29
N TYR A 40 -6.70 4.63 -26.51
CA TYR A 40 -7.01 5.98 -26.98
C TYR A 40 -8.11 6.64 -26.13
N ILE A 41 -9.20 5.93 -25.82
CA ILE A 41 -10.25 6.47 -24.97
C ILE A 41 -9.71 6.76 -23.57
N ARG A 42 -8.92 5.86 -22.96
CA ARG A 42 -8.32 6.11 -21.64
C ARG A 42 -7.36 7.29 -21.64
N SER A 43 -6.59 7.48 -22.70
CA SER A 43 -5.64 8.60 -22.80
C SER A 43 -6.30 9.94 -23.13
N ASN A 44 -7.51 9.95 -23.71
CA ASN A 44 -8.21 11.17 -24.12
C ASN A 44 -9.47 11.49 -23.31
N LEU A 45 -10.06 10.51 -22.60
CA LEU A 45 -11.04 10.78 -21.55
C LEU A 45 -10.27 11.09 -20.27
N HIS A 46 -9.92 12.37 -20.10
CA HIS A 46 -9.71 12.92 -18.77
C HIS A 46 -11.05 12.90 -18.04
N LEU A 47 -11.41 11.73 -17.49
CA LEU A 47 -12.47 11.68 -16.49
C LEU A 47 -12.04 12.65 -15.40
N ALA A 48 -12.87 13.67 -15.15
CA ALA A 48 -12.62 14.62 -14.09
C ALA A 48 -12.35 13.82 -12.81
N THR A 49 -11.19 14.05 -12.19
CA THR A 49 -10.88 13.40 -10.92
C THR A 49 -11.96 13.78 -9.91
N PRO A 50 -12.41 12.84 -9.05
CA PRO A 50 -13.42 13.14 -8.03
C PRO A 50 -13.06 14.36 -7.19
N ASP A 51 -14.04 15.03 -6.60
CA ASP A 51 -13.77 16.17 -5.71
C ASP A 51 -13.13 15.73 -4.39
N LYS A 52 -13.32 14.46 -4.02
CA LYS A 52 -12.79 13.88 -2.81
C LYS A 52 -12.47 12.40 -3.03
N ILE A 53 -11.33 11.97 -2.50
CA ILE A 53 -10.95 10.57 -2.36
C ILE A 53 -10.55 10.32 -0.91
N ASP A 54 -11.03 9.20 -0.37
CA ASP A 54 -10.68 8.72 0.96
C ASP A 54 -10.38 7.22 0.89
N LEU A 55 -9.10 6.89 0.87
CA LEU A 55 -8.58 5.52 0.90
C LEU A 55 -8.35 5.04 2.34
N SER A 56 -8.47 5.91 3.36
CA SER A 56 -8.28 5.53 4.77
C SER A 56 -9.27 4.47 5.23
N LYS A 57 -10.45 4.39 4.61
CA LYS A 57 -11.44 3.33 4.84
C LYS A 57 -10.96 1.91 4.54
N TYR A 58 -9.87 1.77 3.79
CA TYR A 58 -9.23 0.49 3.48
C TYR A 58 -8.06 0.16 4.42
N LEU A 59 -7.70 1.08 5.33
CA LEU A 59 -6.65 0.89 6.32
C LEU A 59 -7.28 0.48 7.66
N HIS A 60 -7.12 -0.78 8.04
CA HIS A 60 -7.78 -1.35 9.23
C HIS A 60 -6.90 -1.35 10.48
N PHE A 61 -5.63 -0.97 10.34
CA PHE A 61 -4.66 -0.97 11.43
C PHE A 61 -3.60 0.11 11.22
N ILE A 62 -3.50 1.01 12.18
CA ILE A 62 -2.50 2.07 12.21
C ILE A 62 -1.40 1.61 13.17
N ARG A 63 -0.26 1.24 12.58
CA ARG A 63 0.89 0.72 13.32
C ARG A 63 1.55 1.81 14.15
N CYS A 64 2.22 1.40 15.23
CA CYS A 64 3.02 2.28 16.08
C CYS A 64 4.49 1.84 16.05
N GLN A 65 5.35 2.66 15.42
CA GLN A 65 6.77 2.39 15.23
C GLN A 65 7.62 2.62 16.49
N LEU A 66 7.04 3.29 17.49
CA LEU A 66 7.76 3.88 18.63
C LEU A 66 8.92 4.79 18.18
N GLY A 67 10.15 4.28 18.15
CA GLY A 67 11.36 5.06 17.91
C GLY A 67 11.93 5.00 16.49
N GLY A 68 11.54 4.05 15.63
CA GLY A 68 12.20 3.87 14.33
C GLY A 68 11.42 3.01 13.34
N GLY A 69 11.75 3.14 12.04
CA GLY A 69 11.13 2.36 10.98
C GLY A 69 9.99 3.03 10.21
N CYS A 70 9.78 4.35 10.34
CA CYS A 70 8.76 5.10 9.61
C CYS A 70 8.70 4.77 8.10
N TRP A 71 9.86 4.52 7.49
CA TRP A 71 9.99 4.13 6.09
C TRP A 71 9.25 2.82 5.73
N ASP A 72 9.28 1.80 6.58
CA ASP A 72 8.54 0.57 6.32
C ASP A 72 7.08 0.73 6.73
N TYR A 73 6.79 1.42 7.84
CA TYR A 73 5.43 1.55 8.34
C TYR A 73 4.53 2.35 7.37
N SER A 74 5.04 3.45 6.81
CA SER A 74 4.36 4.22 5.77
C SER A 74 4.14 3.38 4.50
N LYS A 75 5.16 2.65 4.06
CA LYS A 75 5.07 1.72 2.93
C LYS A 75 4.02 0.64 3.16
N LYS A 76 3.94 0.09 4.37
CA LYS A 76 2.97 -0.93 4.77
C LYS A 76 1.55 -0.38 4.80
N ALA A 77 1.35 0.86 5.27
CA ALA A 77 0.04 1.50 5.20
C ALA A 77 -0.43 1.64 3.74
N ALA A 78 0.45 2.09 2.84
CA ALA A 78 0.13 2.15 1.40
C ALA A 78 -0.18 0.75 0.84
N TRP A 79 0.61 -0.24 1.22
CA TRP A 79 0.49 -1.62 0.73
C TRP A 79 -0.78 -2.32 1.24
N ASP A 80 -1.13 -2.18 2.51
CA ASP A 80 -2.37 -2.73 3.08
C ASP A 80 -3.59 -2.15 2.38
N ILE A 81 -3.62 -0.84 2.12
CA ILE A 81 -4.71 -0.19 1.39
C ILE A 81 -4.85 -0.81 0.00
N MET A 82 -3.75 -0.98 -0.73
CA MET A 82 -3.77 -1.56 -2.07
C MET A 82 -4.19 -3.05 -2.05
N ASN A 83 -3.73 -3.81 -1.04
CA ASN A 83 -4.15 -5.19 -0.84
C ASN A 83 -5.66 -5.26 -0.57
N GLU A 84 -6.20 -4.41 0.32
CA GLU A 84 -7.61 -4.43 0.68
C GLU A 84 -8.53 -3.99 -0.47
N ILE A 85 -8.09 -3.01 -1.29
CA ILE A 85 -8.81 -2.60 -2.51
C ILE A 85 -8.92 -3.76 -3.51
N THR A 86 -7.86 -4.56 -3.64
CA THR A 86 -7.79 -5.63 -4.66
C THR A 86 -8.28 -6.99 -4.16
N CYS A 87 -8.14 -7.24 -2.85
CA CYS A 87 -8.50 -8.46 -2.15
C CYS A 87 -9.09 -8.09 -0.77
N PRO A 88 -10.41 -7.81 -0.69
CA PRO A 88 -11.06 -7.45 0.57
C PRO A 88 -10.82 -8.48 1.68
N PHE A 89 -10.69 -7.99 2.91
CA PHE A 89 -10.32 -8.77 4.10
C PHE A 89 -8.88 -9.30 4.06
N SER A 90 -8.01 -8.66 3.29
CA SER A 90 -6.59 -8.97 3.31
C SER A 90 -6.04 -8.79 4.74
N PRO A 91 -5.16 -9.69 5.20
CA PRO A 91 -4.46 -9.51 6.46
C PRO A 91 -3.46 -8.36 6.38
N ASN A 92 -3.29 -7.66 7.49
CA ASN A 92 -2.31 -6.59 7.58
C ASN A 92 -0.90 -7.15 7.46
N LEU A 93 -0.05 -6.45 6.74
CA LEU A 93 1.33 -6.84 6.53
C LEU A 93 2.19 -6.66 7.79
N SER A 94 3.07 -7.61 8.09
CA SER A 94 3.97 -7.50 9.23
C SER A 94 5.17 -6.61 8.91
N THR A 95 5.61 -5.79 9.88
CA THR A 95 6.88 -5.03 9.79
C THR A 95 8.08 -5.86 10.24
N ARG A 96 7.85 -7.03 10.87
CA ARG A 96 8.89 -7.87 11.49
C ARG A 96 9.98 -8.24 10.51
N LEU A 97 9.59 -8.73 9.33
CA LEU A 97 10.55 -9.19 8.33
C LEU A 97 11.40 -8.03 7.80
N ALA A 98 10.76 -6.92 7.42
CA ALA A 98 11.46 -5.73 6.92
C ALA A 98 12.44 -5.14 7.94
N ILE A 99 12.08 -5.12 9.23
CA ILE A 99 12.98 -4.68 10.31
C ILE A 99 14.15 -5.65 10.47
N GLY A 100 13.88 -6.97 10.48
CA GLY A 100 14.93 -7.99 10.57
C GLY A 100 15.96 -7.84 9.45
N PHE A 101 15.51 -7.58 8.22
CA PHE A 101 16.39 -7.32 7.09
C PHE A 101 17.11 -5.99 7.15
N HIS A 102 16.47 -4.94 7.66
CA HIS A 102 17.13 -3.65 7.85
C HIS A 102 18.31 -3.76 8.82
N VAL A 103 18.14 -4.53 9.90
CA VAL A 103 19.19 -4.80 10.90
C VAL A 103 20.27 -5.69 10.33
N ARG A 104 19.90 -6.64 9.45
CA ARG A 104 20.82 -7.58 8.80
C ARG A 104 21.16 -7.18 7.37
N ARG A 105 21.13 -5.89 7.10
CA ARG A 105 21.46 -5.32 5.80
C ARG A 105 22.91 -5.63 5.44
N ASP A 106 23.79 -5.75 6.44
CA ASP A 106 25.16 -6.28 6.30
C ASP A 106 25.16 -7.62 5.57
N LEU A 107 24.35 -8.60 6.02
CA LEU A 107 24.28 -9.89 5.34
C LEU A 107 23.75 -9.76 3.92
N TRP A 108 22.72 -8.94 3.73
CA TRP A 108 22.06 -8.79 2.44
C TRP A 108 22.98 -8.15 1.39
N GLU A 109 23.69 -7.09 1.77
CA GLU A 109 24.53 -6.31 0.86
C GLU A 109 25.94 -6.90 0.72
N GLU A 110 26.55 -7.38 1.81
CA GLU A 110 27.92 -7.88 1.77
C GLU A 110 28.02 -9.32 1.24
N LYS A 111 27.03 -10.17 1.53
CA LYS A 111 27.03 -11.58 1.08
C LYS A 111 26.29 -11.79 -0.23
N GLY A 112 25.84 -10.70 -0.87
CA GLY A 112 25.17 -10.73 -2.16
C GLY A 112 23.78 -11.36 -2.14
N GLY A 113 23.15 -11.48 -0.96
CA GLY A 113 21.80 -12.02 -0.77
C GLY A 113 21.63 -12.81 0.53
N LEU A 114 20.41 -13.31 0.73
CA LEU A 114 20.06 -14.14 1.89
C LEU A 114 19.19 -15.31 1.45
N ASN A 115 19.41 -16.47 2.06
CA ASN A 115 18.53 -17.63 1.92
C ASN A 115 17.40 -17.53 2.95
N SER A 116 16.15 -17.69 2.51
CA SER A 116 15.05 -17.94 3.44
C SER A 116 15.20 -19.32 4.13
N PRO A 117 14.51 -19.53 5.26
CA PRO A 117 14.42 -20.84 5.91
C PRO A 117 14.12 -22.03 4.99
N ASP A 118 13.34 -21.83 3.92
CA ASP A 118 13.02 -22.86 2.92
C ASP A 118 14.08 -23.05 1.82
N GLY A 119 15.22 -22.36 1.93
CA GLY A 119 16.37 -22.52 1.03
C GLY A 119 16.29 -21.71 -0.27
N ARG A 120 15.26 -20.89 -0.48
CA ARG A 120 15.24 -19.97 -1.63
C ARG A 120 16.28 -18.87 -1.44
N PHE A 121 17.04 -18.59 -2.50
CA PHE A 121 18.01 -17.50 -2.53
C PHE A 121 17.39 -16.24 -3.11
N HIS A 122 17.63 -15.11 -2.47
CA HIS A 122 17.05 -13.85 -2.89
C HIS A 122 18.11 -12.80 -3.14
N ASN A 123 17.96 -12.12 -4.27
CA ASN A 123 18.99 -11.29 -4.89
C ASN A 123 18.83 -9.81 -4.48
N PRO A 124 19.88 -9.17 -3.93
CA PRO A 124 19.85 -7.77 -3.54
C PRO A 124 19.61 -6.81 -4.70
N ALA A 125 19.98 -7.17 -5.92
CA ALA A 125 19.80 -6.34 -7.11
C ALA A 125 18.33 -6.11 -7.48
N LYS A 126 17.41 -6.96 -7.01
CA LYS A 126 15.97 -6.81 -7.30
C LYS A 126 15.23 -6.06 -6.20
N GLY A 127 15.86 -5.85 -5.05
CA GLY A 127 15.27 -5.33 -3.83
C GLY A 127 14.45 -6.36 -3.07
N PHE A 128 14.29 -6.12 -1.77
CA PHE A 128 13.77 -7.11 -0.83
C PHE A 128 12.27 -7.40 -1.07
N SER A 129 11.46 -6.33 -1.14
CA SER A 129 9.99 -6.43 -1.20
C SER A 129 9.45 -6.96 -2.52
N THR A 130 10.23 -6.90 -3.60
CA THR A 130 9.91 -7.51 -4.89
C THR A 130 10.27 -9.00 -4.94
N THR A 131 11.36 -9.39 -4.26
CA THR A 131 11.89 -10.75 -4.33
C THR A 131 11.23 -11.66 -3.30
N PHE A 132 11.07 -11.20 -2.06
CA PHE A 132 10.43 -11.95 -0.97
C PHE A 132 8.96 -11.61 -0.78
N GLY A 133 8.62 -10.34 -0.97
CA GLY A 133 7.33 -9.83 -0.55
C GLY A 133 7.31 -9.57 0.94
N ASN A 134 6.21 -9.88 1.59
CA ASN A 134 6.05 -9.58 3.00
C ASN A 134 5.05 -10.51 3.69
N SER A 135 5.41 -11.01 4.87
CA SER A 135 4.49 -11.77 5.72
C SER A 135 3.39 -10.89 6.31
N THR A 136 2.42 -11.51 6.96
CA THR A 136 1.33 -10.79 7.63
C THR A 136 1.51 -10.79 9.14
N GLU A 137 0.79 -9.92 9.84
CA GLU A 137 0.71 -9.94 11.31
C GLU A 137 0.11 -11.25 11.84
N GLY A 138 -0.59 -12.02 10.99
CA GLY A 138 -1.14 -13.32 11.36
C GLY A 138 -0.08 -14.43 11.47
N THR A 139 0.94 -14.42 10.61
CA THR A 139 2.03 -15.40 10.65
C THR A 139 3.23 -14.90 11.44
N GLU A 140 3.54 -13.60 11.31
CA GLU A 140 4.75 -12.98 11.84
C GLU A 140 4.41 -11.73 12.65
N PRO A 141 3.70 -11.84 13.78
CA PRO A 141 3.29 -10.68 14.55
C PRO A 141 4.49 -9.82 14.96
N PHE A 142 4.37 -8.51 14.74
CA PHE A 142 5.35 -7.55 15.21
C PHE A 142 5.14 -7.26 16.70
N PHE A 143 6.20 -7.41 17.49
CA PHE A 143 6.22 -7.03 18.90
C PHE A 143 7.23 -5.92 19.10
N SER A 144 6.74 -4.73 19.44
CA SER A 144 7.58 -3.54 19.66
C SER A 144 8.57 -3.70 20.82
N ALA A 145 8.32 -4.62 21.75
CA ALA A 145 9.23 -4.98 22.85
C ALA A 145 10.40 -5.87 22.42
N TYR A 146 10.30 -6.55 21.28
CA TYR A 146 11.32 -7.47 20.77
C TYR A 146 11.59 -7.25 19.28
N PRO A 147 11.98 -6.04 18.86
CA PRO A 147 12.23 -5.76 17.44
C PRO A 147 13.39 -6.59 16.86
N PHE A 148 14.25 -7.17 17.72
CA PHE A 148 15.50 -7.83 17.34
C PHE A 148 15.69 -9.22 17.97
N GLY A 149 14.68 -9.77 18.65
CA GLY A 149 14.88 -10.72 19.76
C GLY A 149 15.03 -12.21 19.44
N GLY A 150 15.19 -12.64 18.18
CA GLY A 150 15.33 -14.06 17.84
C GLY A 150 16.55 -14.36 16.97
N PRO A 151 17.25 -15.50 17.17
CA PRO A 151 18.42 -15.89 16.37
C PRO A 151 18.11 -15.98 14.87
N ASP A 152 16.86 -16.25 14.50
CA ASP A 152 16.42 -16.41 13.12
C ASP A 152 15.80 -15.12 12.54
N LEU A 153 16.02 -13.97 13.18
CA LEU A 153 15.33 -12.70 12.88
C LEU A 153 13.80 -12.80 12.99
N GLY A 154 13.32 -13.89 13.59
CA GLY A 154 11.91 -14.21 13.72
C GLY A 154 11.26 -14.47 12.37
N TRP A 155 11.86 -15.31 11.53
CA TRP A 155 11.28 -15.73 10.26
C TRP A 155 10.96 -17.23 10.25
N SER A 156 9.68 -17.56 10.26
CA SER A 156 9.14 -18.92 10.19
C SER A 156 9.00 -19.41 8.74
N PHE A 157 8.96 -20.72 8.55
CA PHE A 157 8.64 -21.33 7.26
C PHE A 157 7.25 -20.89 6.76
N GLU A 158 6.30 -20.70 7.67
CA GLU A 158 4.96 -20.21 7.37
C GLU A 158 5.01 -18.78 6.81
N GLY A 159 5.74 -17.87 7.47
CA GLY A 159 5.90 -16.50 7.02
C GLY A 159 6.60 -16.39 5.66
N VAL A 160 7.63 -17.23 5.42
CA VAL A 160 8.32 -17.37 4.13
C VAL A 160 7.36 -17.77 3.01
N ASN A 161 6.51 -18.78 3.27
CA ASN A 161 5.56 -19.29 2.29
C ASN A 161 4.43 -18.29 2.01
N GLU A 162 4.02 -17.53 3.02
CA GLU A 162 3.00 -16.49 2.86
C GLU A 162 3.53 -15.25 2.12
N ALA A 163 4.77 -14.84 2.38
CA ALA A 163 5.33 -13.57 1.89
C ALA A 163 5.24 -13.40 0.36
N ASP A 164 5.39 -14.49 -0.39
CA ASP A 164 5.28 -14.52 -1.85
C ASP A 164 3.93 -14.01 -2.38
N ASN A 165 2.87 -14.14 -1.57
CA ASN A 165 1.52 -13.68 -1.91
C ASN A 165 1.39 -12.15 -1.87
N TYR A 166 2.29 -11.49 -1.15
CA TYR A 166 2.30 -10.04 -0.97
C TYR A 166 3.64 -9.51 -1.46
N ARG A 167 3.88 -9.59 -2.77
CA ARG A 167 5.08 -9.05 -3.44
C ARG A 167 4.78 -7.74 -4.15
N LEU A 168 5.79 -6.86 -4.15
CA LEU A 168 5.79 -5.71 -5.04
C LEU A 168 6.13 -6.15 -6.48
N LYS A 169 5.50 -5.52 -7.46
CA LYS A 169 5.81 -5.70 -8.89
C LYS A 169 7.17 -5.10 -9.25
N SER A 170 7.52 -4.00 -8.59
CA SER A 170 8.76 -3.26 -8.79
C SER A 170 9.17 -2.58 -7.49
N GLU A 171 10.39 -2.06 -7.46
CA GLU A 171 10.79 -1.13 -6.41
C GLU A 171 9.90 0.12 -6.40
N PRO A 172 9.80 0.84 -5.26
CA PRO A 172 9.08 2.09 -5.17
C PRO A 172 9.50 3.07 -6.28
N GLN A 173 8.52 3.74 -6.86
CA GLN A 173 8.72 4.65 -7.99
C GLN A 173 8.55 6.08 -7.50
N SER A 174 9.57 6.91 -7.69
CA SER A 174 9.46 8.34 -7.38
C SER A 174 8.45 9.02 -8.31
N ILE A 175 7.68 9.94 -7.75
CA ILE A 175 6.70 10.75 -8.48
C ILE A 175 6.96 12.24 -8.27
N ILE A 176 6.41 13.07 -9.15
CA ILE A 176 6.51 14.53 -9.05
C ILE A 176 5.71 14.99 -7.82
N ILE A 177 6.35 15.82 -6.98
CA ILE A 177 5.68 16.50 -5.86
C ILE A 177 4.94 17.72 -6.41
N SER A 178 3.63 17.57 -6.59
CA SER A 178 2.67 18.65 -6.83
C SER A 178 1.27 18.19 -6.42
N SER A 179 0.41 19.13 -6.04
CA SER A 179 -0.97 18.86 -5.66
C SER A 179 -1.75 18.21 -6.82
N GLU A 180 -1.56 18.68 -8.05
CA GLU A 180 -2.17 18.11 -9.25
C GLU A 180 -1.77 16.64 -9.46
N ASN A 181 -0.48 16.33 -9.38
CA ASN A 181 0.00 14.96 -9.57
C ASN A 181 -0.49 14.04 -8.45
N PHE A 182 -0.47 14.50 -7.20
CA PHE A 182 -0.96 13.73 -6.06
C PHE A 182 -2.46 13.43 -6.16
N ILE A 183 -3.27 14.39 -6.61
CA ILE A 183 -4.71 14.19 -6.86
C ILE A 183 -4.94 13.06 -7.88
N ASN A 184 -4.20 13.07 -8.99
CA ASN A 184 -4.34 12.05 -10.03
C ASN A 184 -3.93 10.66 -9.52
N VAL A 185 -2.79 10.55 -8.84
CA VAL A 185 -2.29 9.29 -8.27
C VAL A 185 -3.25 8.71 -7.23
N LEU A 186 -3.78 9.55 -6.32
CA LEU A 186 -4.75 9.12 -5.31
C LEU A 186 -6.10 8.74 -5.95
N ALA A 187 -6.53 9.45 -7.02
CA ALA A 187 -7.73 9.10 -7.77
C ALA A 187 -7.63 7.73 -8.45
N ASP A 188 -6.42 7.29 -8.81
CA ASP A 188 -6.13 5.95 -9.31
C ASP A 188 -6.08 4.88 -8.19
N GLY A 189 -6.39 5.26 -6.95
CA GLY A 189 -6.43 4.35 -5.80
C GLY A 189 -5.04 3.98 -5.28
N LYS A 190 -4.01 4.79 -5.56
CA LYS A 190 -2.63 4.56 -5.12
C LYS A 190 -2.27 5.53 -4.00
N PRO A 191 -2.08 5.05 -2.75
CA PRO A 191 -1.51 5.87 -1.70
C PRO A 191 -0.09 6.32 -2.05
N ILE A 192 0.32 7.45 -1.50
CA ILE A 192 1.65 8.05 -1.77
C ILE A 192 2.48 7.99 -0.49
N ILE A 193 3.67 7.42 -0.57
CA ILE A 193 4.66 7.46 0.51
C ILE A 193 5.38 8.80 0.39
N LEU A 194 5.30 9.64 1.42
CA LEU A 194 5.88 10.98 1.42
C LEU A 194 7.00 11.09 2.45
N GLY A 195 8.19 11.47 1.98
CA GLY A 195 9.32 11.80 2.82
C GLY A 195 9.32 13.28 3.19
N ILE A 196 9.40 13.55 4.48
CA ILE A 196 9.47 14.88 5.05
C ILE A 196 10.71 15.03 5.95
N SER A 197 11.28 16.22 6.03
CA SER A 197 12.41 16.52 6.91
C SER A 197 12.27 17.87 7.61
N TRP A 198 13.07 18.05 8.66
CA TRP A 198 13.28 19.31 9.39
C TRP A 198 14.74 19.36 9.84
N THR A 199 15.16 20.45 10.48
CA THR A 199 16.58 20.74 10.83
C THR A 199 17.33 19.54 11.42
N ASP A 200 16.70 18.79 12.31
CA ASP A 200 17.34 17.72 13.10
C ASP A 200 16.68 16.36 12.90
N GLY A 201 15.92 16.15 11.82
CA GLY A 201 15.23 14.88 11.63
C GLY A 201 14.50 14.71 10.30
N GLY A 202 13.95 13.51 10.14
CA GLY A 202 13.16 13.14 8.97
C GLY A 202 12.13 12.09 9.32
N HIS A 203 11.09 12.01 8.51
CA HIS A 203 9.98 11.10 8.71
C HIS A 203 9.36 10.68 7.38
N LEU A 204 8.75 9.50 7.35
CA LEU A 204 7.98 9.02 6.21
C LEU A 204 6.54 8.74 6.66
N ILE A 205 5.59 9.23 5.88
CA ILE A 205 4.14 9.08 6.10
C ILE A 205 3.48 8.55 4.83
N ALA A 206 2.20 8.17 4.89
CA ALA A 206 1.43 7.80 3.71
C ALA A 206 0.24 8.73 3.49
N LEU A 207 0.14 9.37 2.33
CA LEU A 207 -1.05 10.11 1.90
C LEU A 207 -2.08 9.11 1.40
N VAL A 208 -3.29 9.23 1.92
CA VAL A 208 -4.38 8.26 1.73
C VAL A 208 -5.66 8.92 1.24
N GLY A 209 -5.64 10.21 0.91
CA GLY A 209 -6.82 10.87 0.38
C GLY A 209 -6.60 12.35 0.12
N TYR A 210 -7.60 12.99 -0.46
CA TYR A 210 -7.66 14.42 -0.66
C TYR A 210 -9.11 14.91 -0.65
N ASP A 211 -9.28 16.21 -0.41
CA ASP A 211 -10.54 16.94 -0.46
C ASP A 211 -10.30 18.27 -1.19
N LYS A 212 -10.78 18.41 -2.43
CA LYS A 212 -10.57 19.61 -3.25
C LYS A 212 -11.30 20.83 -2.72
N THR A 213 -12.44 20.63 -2.04
CA THR A 213 -13.20 21.72 -1.43
C THR A 213 -12.41 22.32 -0.27
N LYS A 214 -11.80 21.47 0.56
CA LYS A 214 -10.93 21.91 1.67
C LYS A 214 -9.51 22.26 1.24
N LYS A 215 -9.12 21.86 0.03
CA LYS A 215 -7.74 21.95 -0.50
C LYS A 215 -6.73 21.28 0.42
N THR A 216 -7.04 20.06 0.85
CA THR A 216 -6.18 19.29 1.76
C THR A 216 -5.96 17.86 1.29
N PHE A 217 -4.77 17.33 1.52
CA PHE A 217 -4.43 15.91 1.51
C PHE A 217 -4.55 15.34 2.93
N ILE A 218 -5.10 14.13 3.04
CA ILE A 218 -5.16 13.35 4.27
C ILE A 218 -3.99 12.38 4.27
N TRP A 219 -3.28 12.28 5.39
CA TRP A 219 -2.19 11.31 5.55
C TRP A 219 -2.26 10.61 6.89
N VAL A 220 -1.69 9.41 6.94
CA VAL A 220 -1.61 8.57 8.13
C VAL A 220 -0.18 8.51 8.66
N ASN A 221 -0.04 8.66 9.97
CA ASN A 221 1.21 8.53 10.69
C ASN A 221 1.46 7.06 11.09
N SER A 222 2.66 6.77 11.55
CA SER A 222 3.07 5.48 12.11
C SER A 222 3.29 5.55 13.63
N GLN A 223 2.52 6.40 14.32
CA GLN A 223 2.54 6.56 15.79
C GLN A 223 1.29 5.98 16.48
N GLY A 224 0.57 5.09 15.80
CA GLY A 224 -0.66 4.49 16.31
C GLY A 224 -1.91 5.34 16.12
N ASP A 225 -3.05 4.74 16.42
CA ASP A 225 -4.39 5.33 16.30
C ASP A 225 -4.73 6.33 17.42
N THR A 226 -3.89 6.46 18.45
CA THR A 226 -4.06 7.46 19.52
C THR A 226 -3.34 8.78 19.24
N TRP A 227 -2.52 8.84 18.19
CA TRP A 227 -1.79 10.04 17.81
C TRP A 227 -2.65 10.99 16.95
N GLY A 228 -2.54 12.29 17.17
CA GLY A 228 -3.22 13.30 16.32
C GLY A 228 -4.73 13.08 16.25
N ASN A 229 -5.28 13.08 15.02
CA ASN A 229 -6.70 12.80 14.78
C ASN A 229 -6.90 11.33 14.38
N ASN A 230 -6.88 10.44 15.37
CA ASN A 230 -7.01 8.98 15.18
C ASN A 230 -5.92 8.37 14.27
N GLY A 231 -4.68 8.83 14.40
CA GLY A 231 -3.53 8.44 13.58
C GLY A 231 -3.35 9.26 12.30
N PHE A 232 -4.23 10.21 12.02
CA PHE A 232 -4.21 11.03 10.80
C PHE A 232 -3.95 12.51 11.08
N ASP A 233 -3.47 13.20 10.05
CA ASP A 233 -3.40 14.66 9.96
C ASP A 233 -3.45 15.04 8.46
N ASN A 234 -3.29 16.32 8.12
CA ASN A 234 -3.46 16.83 6.77
C ASN A 234 -2.29 17.71 6.32
N PHE A 235 -2.07 17.79 5.01
CA PHE A 235 -1.33 18.88 4.36
C PHE A 235 -2.29 19.68 3.48
N THR A 236 -2.11 20.99 3.36
CA THR A 236 -2.81 21.78 2.35
C THR A 236 -2.20 21.55 0.97
N PHE A 237 -2.95 21.85 -0.09
CA PHE A 237 -2.42 21.79 -1.46
C PHE A 237 -1.24 22.75 -1.63
N GLU A 238 -1.34 23.94 -1.04
CA GLU A 238 -0.28 24.95 -1.05
C GLU A 238 0.99 24.47 -0.33
N GLU A 239 0.87 23.78 0.80
CA GLU A 239 2.02 23.18 1.50
C GLU A 239 2.75 22.15 0.61
N ILE A 240 2.00 21.31 -0.11
CA ILE A 240 2.58 20.36 -1.07
C ILE A 240 3.28 21.09 -2.23
N ASP A 241 2.63 22.09 -2.82
CA ASP A 241 3.13 22.81 -3.99
C ASP A 241 4.37 23.66 -3.66
N ASN A 242 4.41 24.26 -2.46
CA ASN A 242 5.56 24.98 -1.93
C ASN A 242 6.64 24.05 -1.37
N LYS A 243 6.34 22.75 -1.25
CA LYS A 243 7.19 21.71 -0.64
C LYS A 243 7.64 22.06 0.76
N SER A 244 6.80 22.78 1.49
CA SER A 244 7.07 23.25 2.84
C SER A 244 5.79 23.40 3.65
N ALA A 245 5.89 23.17 4.95
CA ALA A 245 4.79 23.34 5.89
C ALA A 245 5.34 23.77 7.24
N ASN A 246 4.58 24.56 8.00
CA ASN A 246 4.87 24.79 9.40
C ASN A 246 3.87 24.00 10.24
N LYS A 247 4.31 22.87 10.79
CA LYS A 247 3.45 21.95 11.56
C LYS A 247 4.18 21.49 12.81
N TRP A 248 3.43 21.37 13.89
CA TRP A 248 3.94 20.95 15.21
C TRP A 248 5.12 21.81 15.73
N GLY A 249 5.16 23.08 15.31
CA GLY A 249 6.28 23.99 15.64
C GLY A 249 7.57 23.70 14.88
N LEU A 250 7.51 22.89 13.82
CA LEU A 250 8.64 22.55 12.95
C LEU A 250 8.42 23.15 11.56
N ASP A 251 9.50 23.67 10.99
CA ASP A 251 9.57 23.99 9.56
C ASP A 251 9.88 22.70 8.79
N ILE A 252 8.82 22.10 8.28
CA ILE A 252 8.86 20.83 7.55
C ILE A 252 9.12 21.11 6.07
N LYS A 253 10.06 20.38 5.51
CA LYS A 253 10.30 20.29 4.07
C LYS A 253 9.76 18.97 3.53
N ILE A 254 9.18 19.01 2.33
CA ILE A 254 8.71 17.82 1.62
C ILE A 254 9.78 17.45 0.59
N ASP A 255 10.46 16.33 0.82
CA ASP A 255 11.67 15.97 0.06
C ASP A 255 11.41 14.95 -1.05
N THR A 256 10.62 13.92 -0.75
CA THR A 256 10.41 12.79 -1.64
C THR A 256 8.95 12.38 -1.68
N ALA A 257 8.52 11.83 -2.81
CA ALA A 257 7.23 11.21 -2.97
C ALA A 257 7.38 9.95 -3.82
N GLU A 258 6.81 8.85 -3.36
CA GLU A 258 6.92 7.54 -4.00
C GLU A 258 5.58 6.83 -4.03
N ILE A 259 5.40 5.95 -5.02
CA ILE A 259 4.31 4.99 -5.07
C ILE A 259 4.87 3.57 -5.13
N ILE A 260 4.04 2.61 -4.78
CA ILE A 260 4.35 1.19 -4.95
C ILE A 260 3.35 0.54 -5.91
N GLU A 261 3.79 -0.55 -6.52
CA GLU A 261 2.97 -1.40 -7.38
C GLU A 261 2.96 -2.80 -6.81
N ILE A 262 1.77 -3.38 -6.64
CA ILE A 262 1.60 -4.70 -6.01
C ILE A 262 1.13 -5.74 -7.02
N TYR A 263 1.54 -6.99 -6.84
CA TYR A 263 0.75 -8.10 -7.37
C TYR A 263 -0.51 -8.22 -6.52
N SER A 264 -1.68 -8.35 -7.17
CA SER A 264 -2.91 -8.61 -6.43
C SER A 264 -2.74 -9.90 -5.62
N PRO A 265 -2.94 -9.86 -4.29
CA PRO A 265 -2.81 -11.05 -3.48
C PRO A 265 -3.81 -12.11 -3.92
N LYS A 266 -3.42 -13.38 -3.79
CA LYS A 266 -4.40 -14.47 -3.92
C LYS A 266 -5.36 -14.37 -2.74
N PRO A 267 -6.68 -14.49 -2.97
CA PRO A 267 -7.65 -14.55 -1.90
C PRO A 267 -7.30 -15.68 -0.94
N VAL A 268 -7.09 -15.35 0.32
CA VAL A 268 -7.01 -16.34 1.40
C VAL A 268 -8.41 -16.40 2.00
N PRO A 269 -9.06 -17.56 2.10
CA PRO A 269 -10.34 -17.67 2.78
C PRO A 269 -10.10 -17.32 4.26
N ALA A 270 -10.38 -16.08 4.62
CA ALA A 270 -10.18 -15.55 5.96
C ALA A 270 -11.46 -14.88 6.45
N ALA A 271 -11.88 -15.19 7.68
CA ALA A 271 -12.83 -14.36 8.39
C ALA A 271 -12.06 -13.31 9.20
N ARG A 272 -12.45 -12.03 9.10
CA ARG A 272 -11.92 -10.96 9.95
C ARG A 272 -12.86 -10.73 11.13
N ILE A 273 -12.36 -10.92 12.35
CA ILE A 273 -13.08 -10.59 13.59
C ILE A 273 -12.42 -9.35 14.18
N SER A 274 -13.21 -8.28 14.33
CA SER A 274 -12.74 -7.00 14.85
C SER A 274 -13.24 -6.78 16.28
N PHE A 275 -12.35 -6.37 17.17
CA PHE A 275 -12.68 -5.89 18.52
C PHE A 275 -12.27 -4.43 18.63
N SER A 276 -13.25 -3.56 18.88
CA SER A 276 -12.99 -2.15 19.10
C SER A 276 -12.98 -1.80 20.59
N HIS A 277 -12.08 -0.91 20.98
CA HIS A 277 -11.96 -0.46 22.37
C HIS A 277 -11.73 1.05 22.40
N THR A 278 -12.23 1.75 23.42
CA THR A 278 -12.08 3.21 23.52
C THR A 278 -10.72 3.65 24.00
N ASN A 279 -10.07 2.84 24.85
CA ASN A 279 -8.81 3.19 25.51
C ASN A 279 -7.60 2.35 25.07
N ARG A 280 -7.75 1.52 24.03
CA ARG A 280 -6.71 0.60 23.54
C ARG A 280 -6.84 0.47 22.03
N SER A 281 -5.75 0.14 21.35
CA SER A 281 -5.77 -0.10 19.91
C SER A 281 -6.74 -1.23 19.56
N ASN A 282 -7.43 -1.05 18.43
CA ASN A 282 -8.36 -2.05 17.91
C ASN A 282 -7.62 -3.36 17.62
N VAL A 283 -8.22 -4.49 17.99
CA VAL A 283 -7.69 -5.83 17.72
C VAL A 283 -8.41 -6.40 16.51
N GLN A 284 -7.64 -6.94 15.57
CA GLN A 284 -8.14 -7.61 14.38
C GLN A 284 -7.61 -9.05 14.40
N LEU A 285 -8.50 -10.04 14.27
CA LEU A 285 -8.14 -11.44 14.10
C LEU A 285 -8.53 -11.89 12.69
N TRP A 286 -7.60 -12.56 12.00
CA TRP A 286 -7.86 -13.23 10.73
C TRP A 286 -7.88 -14.73 10.97
N LEU A 287 -9.03 -15.36 10.71
CA LEU A 287 -9.22 -16.80 10.79
C LEU A 287 -9.21 -17.39 9.39
N SER A 288 -8.13 -18.05 9.01
CA SER A 288 -8.07 -18.74 7.73
C SER A 288 -8.38 -20.24 7.86
N VAL A 289 -9.08 -20.79 6.86
CA VAL A 289 -9.31 -22.24 6.77
C VAL A 289 -8.35 -22.81 5.73
N LYS A 290 -7.38 -23.60 6.20
CA LYS A 290 -6.55 -24.41 5.30
C LYS A 290 -7.31 -25.69 4.96
N ILE A 291 -7.82 -25.77 3.74
CA ILE A 291 -8.28 -27.06 3.20
C ILE A 291 -7.01 -27.87 2.93
N LEU A 292 -6.65 -28.75 3.85
CA LEU A 292 -5.64 -29.77 3.56
C LEU A 292 -6.24 -30.67 2.47
N PRO A 293 -5.54 -30.89 1.33
CA PRO A 293 -5.99 -31.89 0.39
C PRO A 293 -6.13 -33.19 1.17
N CYS A 294 -7.32 -33.78 1.17
CA CYS A 294 -7.52 -35.11 1.73
C CYS A 294 -6.43 -35.98 1.14
N LEU A 295 -5.53 -36.50 1.99
CA LEU A 295 -4.69 -37.62 1.61
C LEU A 295 -5.66 -38.67 1.09
N SER A 296 -5.65 -38.89 -0.22
CA SER A 296 -6.26 -40.08 -0.80
C SER A 296 -5.47 -41.25 -0.21
N ILE A 297 -6.01 -41.81 0.87
CA ILE A 297 -5.56 -43.06 1.47
C ILE A 297 -5.82 -44.18 0.46
#